data_AF-A0A4R2N4M7-F1
#
_entry.id   AF-A0A4R2N4M7-F1
#
_cell.length_a   1.000
_cell.length_b   1.000
_cell.length_c   1.000
_cell.angle_alpha   90.00
_cell.angle_beta   90.00
_cell.angle_gamma   90.00
#
_symmetry.space_group_name_H-M   'P 1'
#
loop_
_entity.id
_entity.type
_entity.pdbx_description
1 polymer ?
#
loop_
_entity_poly.entity_id
_entity_poly.type
_entity_poly.pdbx_seq_one_letter_code
_entity_poly.pdbx_strand_id
1 'polypeptide(L)'
;MKSILDKWRSATSDAHGGHAHTDSQDSVFFSAAMTEHEQDGNTIAPWEARAVEIDAKRMSASRGGKLLQEQCAKNKFMAQLPGDLVARMAPFMDFAQIAADRDVVRQDEYGDFMFFLLSGTMAVNRIQPWGEKLLLAQTRPGDLIGEMSLLDSGIRFSACTTMTECEIAVLTAQALDDMMLKDPQLAAALVALLARKLSLRLRAVSARLSENQK
;
A
#
# COMPACT_ATOMS: atom_id res chain seq x y z
N MET A 1 -22.74 -3.92 -2.09
CA MET A 1 -22.65 -3.43 -3.48
C MET A 1 -21.23 -3.75 -3.94
N LYS A 2 -21.00 -4.60 -4.96
CA LYS A 2 -19.64 -5.05 -5.32
C LYS A 2 -18.77 -3.87 -5.77
N SER A 3 -17.55 -3.78 -5.24
CA SER A 3 -16.58 -2.70 -5.51
C SER A 3 -16.28 -2.56 -7.01
N ILE A 4 -15.94 -1.36 -7.47
CA ILE A 4 -15.50 -1.13 -8.85
C ILE A 4 -14.17 -1.86 -9.12
N LEU A 5 -13.29 -1.97 -8.11
CA LEU A 5 -12.07 -2.77 -8.17
C LEU A 5 -12.40 -4.27 -8.31
N ASP A 6 -13.39 -4.77 -7.56
CA ASP A 6 -13.86 -6.16 -7.71
C ASP A 6 -14.48 -6.41 -9.09
N LYS A 7 -15.17 -5.42 -9.67
CA LYS A 7 -15.71 -5.53 -11.04
C LYS A 7 -14.63 -5.50 -12.10
N TRP A 8 -13.56 -4.72 -11.91
CA TRP A 8 -12.42 -4.72 -12.81
C TRP A 8 -11.64 -6.04 -12.72
N ARG A 9 -11.53 -6.61 -11.52
CA ARG A 9 -11.00 -7.96 -11.27
C ARG A 9 -11.82 -9.07 -11.91
N SER A 10 -13.15 -8.99 -11.89
CA SER A 10 -14.02 -9.95 -12.57
C SER A 10 -14.13 -9.72 -14.08
N ALA A 11 -13.95 -8.48 -14.57
CA ALA A 11 -14.05 -8.18 -16.00
C ALA A 11 -12.84 -8.70 -16.80
N THR A 12 -11.69 -8.91 -16.15
CA THR A 12 -10.50 -9.50 -16.78
C THR A 12 -10.60 -11.01 -16.96
N SER A 13 -11.55 -11.71 -16.33
CA SER A 13 -11.78 -13.16 -16.57
C SER A 13 -12.66 -13.44 -17.79
N ASP A 14 -13.49 -12.48 -18.22
CA ASP A 14 -14.59 -12.74 -19.17
C ASP A 14 -14.32 -12.29 -20.61
N ALA A 15 -13.10 -11.84 -20.94
CA ALA A 15 -12.78 -11.25 -22.24
C ALA A 15 -11.74 -12.03 -23.06
N HIS A 16 -11.94 -13.33 -23.34
CA HIS A 16 -11.14 -14.03 -24.37
C HIS A 16 -11.97 -15.01 -25.20
N GLY A 17 -12.54 -14.50 -26.30
CA GLY A 17 -12.98 -15.29 -27.45
C GLY A 17 -12.46 -14.69 -28.76
N GLY A 18 -11.43 -15.30 -29.34
CA GLY A 18 -11.04 -15.12 -30.75
C GLY A 18 -9.55 -14.84 -31.05
N HIS A 19 -8.83 -15.91 -31.45
CA HIS A 19 -7.67 -16.06 -32.37
C HIS A 19 -6.76 -14.83 -32.70
N ALA A 20 -5.42 -14.90 -32.77
CA ALA A 20 -4.46 -16.00 -32.89
C ALA A 20 -2.99 -15.57 -32.60
N HIS A 21 -2.21 -16.56 -32.12
CA HIS A 21 -0.76 -16.78 -32.21
C HIS A 21 0.29 -15.88 -31.50
N THR A 22 1.21 -16.61 -30.84
CA THR A 22 2.55 -16.27 -30.31
C THR A 22 2.65 -15.40 -29.05
N ASP A 23 2.41 -16.01 -27.88
CA ASP A 23 3.39 -16.19 -26.78
C ASP A 23 2.67 -16.81 -25.56
N SER A 24 2.54 -18.13 -25.55
CA SER A 24 1.68 -18.85 -24.60
C SER A 24 2.42 -19.46 -23.40
N GLN A 25 3.68 -19.08 -23.15
CA GLN A 25 4.41 -19.55 -21.97
C GLN A 25 4.53 -18.48 -20.89
N ASP A 26 4.64 -17.20 -21.26
CA ASP A 26 4.75 -16.10 -20.28
C ASP A 26 3.40 -15.72 -19.66
N SER A 27 2.30 -15.83 -20.42
CA SER A 27 0.94 -15.50 -19.93
C SER A 27 0.44 -16.47 -18.86
N VAL A 28 0.82 -17.75 -18.97
CA VAL A 28 0.44 -18.79 -17.99
C VAL A 28 1.19 -18.61 -16.68
N PHE A 29 2.42 -18.07 -16.73
CA PHE A 29 3.24 -17.78 -15.55
C PHE A 29 2.68 -16.64 -14.70
N PHE A 30 2.13 -15.59 -15.34
CA PHE A 30 1.50 -14.48 -14.63
C PHE A 30 0.09 -14.79 -14.13
N SER A 31 -0.66 -15.65 -14.84
CA SER A 31 -2.02 -16.03 -14.44
C SER A 31 -2.04 -17.02 -13.27
N ALA A 32 -1.14 -18.02 -13.27
CA ALA A 32 -1.06 -19.01 -12.19
C ALA A 32 -0.65 -18.41 -10.84
N ALA A 33 0.18 -17.35 -10.83
CA ALA A 33 0.58 -16.67 -9.60
C ALA A 33 -0.54 -15.80 -8.98
N MET A 34 -1.64 -15.54 -9.71
CA MET A 34 -2.77 -14.74 -9.22
C MET A 34 -4.02 -15.58 -8.91
N THR A 35 -4.04 -16.89 -9.23
CA THR A 35 -5.23 -17.74 -9.03
C THR A 35 -5.06 -18.91 -8.05
N GLU A 36 -3.89 -19.10 -7.44
CA GLU A 36 -3.71 -20.09 -6.38
C GLU A 36 -3.44 -19.42 -5.03
N HIS A 37 -4.52 -19.05 -4.32
CA HIS A 37 -4.57 -19.02 -2.84
C HIS A 37 -6.01 -18.82 -2.37
N GLU A 38 -6.89 -19.74 -2.76
CA GLU A 38 -8.05 -20.06 -1.91
C GLU A 38 -7.60 -21.16 -0.93
N GLN A 39 -7.81 -20.93 0.36
CA GLN A 39 -7.56 -21.82 1.51
C GLN A 39 -6.16 -21.71 2.15
N ASP A 40 -6.00 -20.67 2.96
CA ASP A 40 -5.46 -20.83 4.32
C ASP A 40 -6.17 -19.80 5.21
N GLY A 41 -6.27 -20.06 6.52
CA GLY A 41 -6.99 -19.25 7.53
C GLY A 41 -6.41 -17.85 7.76
N ASN A 42 -6.02 -17.17 6.70
CA ASN A 42 -5.25 -15.96 6.69
C ASN A 42 -6.20 -14.78 6.88
N THR A 43 -6.08 -14.15 8.04
CA THR A 43 -7.03 -13.14 8.50
C THR A 43 -6.73 -11.82 7.79
N ILE A 44 -7.73 -11.26 7.09
CA ILE A 44 -7.69 -9.84 6.72
C ILE A 44 -7.70 -9.06 8.04
N ALA A 45 -6.77 -8.13 8.20
CA ALA A 45 -6.73 -7.25 9.36
C ALA A 45 -7.12 -5.82 8.94
N PRO A 46 -8.43 -5.47 8.98
CA PRO A 46 -8.88 -4.12 8.69
C PRO A 46 -8.20 -3.09 9.58
N TRP A 47 -8.05 -1.87 9.05
CA TRP A 47 -7.41 -0.79 9.78
C TRP A 47 -8.07 -0.54 11.14
N GLU A 48 -9.40 -0.63 11.25
CA GLU A 48 -10.13 -0.39 12.49
C GLU A 48 -9.75 -1.41 13.58
N ALA A 49 -9.64 -2.69 13.22
CA ALA A 49 -9.21 -3.74 14.14
C ALA A 49 -7.74 -3.55 14.52
N ARG A 50 -6.88 -3.28 13.52
CA ARG A 50 -5.46 -3.02 13.74
C ARG A 50 -5.21 -1.81 14.64
N ALA A 51 -5.96 -0.73 14.45
CA ALA A 51 -5.87 0.48 15.26
C ALA A 51 -6.16 0.22 16.74
N VAL A 52 -7.15 -0.65 17.04
CA VAL A 52 -7.44 -1.08 18.40
C VAL A 52 -6.31 -1.93 18.96
N GLU A 53 -5.80 -2.91 18.20
CA GLU A 53 -4.72 -3.80 18.65
C GLU A 53 -3.43 -3.07 19.02
N ILE A 54 -3.11 -1.97 18.33
CA ILE A 54 -1.87 -1.20 18.54
C ILE A 54 -2.07 0.03 19.44
N ASP A 55 -3.23 0.15 20.09
CA ASP A 55 -3.60 1.30 20.93
C ASP A 55 -3.48 2.65 20.20
N ALA A 56 -3.84 2.70 18.91
CA ALA A 56 -3.74 3.88 18.09
C ALA A 56 -4.70 4.98 18.57
N LYS A 57 -4.17 6.19 18.78
CA LYS A 57 -4.97 7.35 19.20
C LYS A 57 -5.38 8.16 17.97
N ARG A 58 -6.69 8.37 17.82
CA ARG A 58 -7.20 9.19 16.71
C ARG A 58 -6.68 10.63 16.80
N MET A 59 -6.26 11.17 15.66
CA MET A 59 -5.85 12.56 15.48
C MET A 59 -6.92 13.34 14.73
N SER A 60 -7.01 14.65 15.00
CA SER A 60 -7.94 15.52 14.27
C SER A 60 -7.56 15.63 12.78
N ALA A 61 -8.55 15.63 11.89
CA ALA A 61 -8.34 15.81 10.45
C ALA A 61 -7.65 17.14 10.09
N SER A 62 -7.86 18.21 10.86
CA SER A 62 -7.18 19.50 10.63
C SER A 62 -5.67 19.40 10.82
N ARG A 63 -5.22 18.84 11.95
CA ARG A 63 -3.79 18.63 12.22
C ARG A 63 -3.19 17.60 11.26
N GLY A 64 -3.87 16.47 11.08
CA GLY A 64 -3.42 15.39 10.20
C GLY A 64 -3.29 15.83 8.74
N GLY A 65 -4.29 16.56 8.21
CA GLY A 65 -4.27 17.09 6.86
C GLY A 65 -3.14 18.10 6.62
N LYS A 66 -2.81 18.95 7.60
CA LYS A 66 -1.66 19.86 7.52
C LYS A 66 -0.34 19.09 7.45
N LEU A 67 -0.14 18.11 8.33
CA LEU A 67 1.05 17.27 8.32
C LEU A 67 1.17 16.49 7.00
N LEU A 68 0.06 15.96 6.49
CA LEU A 68 0.04 15.27 5.19
C LEU A 68 0.52 16.19 4.07
N GLN A 69 -0.03 17.41 3.97
CA GLN A 69 0.39 18.40 2.97
C GLN A 69 1.87 18.74 3.11
N GLU A 70 2.34 18.99 4.32
CA GLU A 70 3.75 19.31 4.60
C GLU A 70 4.71 18.19 4.18
N GLN A 71 4.39 16.93 4.51
CA GLN A 71 5.25 15.81 4.16
C GLN A 71 5.18 15.45 2.67
N CYS A 72 4.01 15.56 2.05
CA CYS A 72 3.86 15.34 0.61
C CYS A 72 4.67 16.36 -0.20
N ALA A 73 4.69 17.64 0.23
CA ALA A 73 5.48 18.67 -0.42
C ALA A 73 7.01 18.43 -0.33
N LYS A 74 7.48 17.76 0.73
CA LYS A 74 8.90 17.46 0.95
C LYS A 74 9.36 16.16 0.27
N ASN A 75 8.45 15.25 -0.03
CA ASN A 75 8.79 13.96 -0.63
C ASN A 75 8.82 14.06 -2.16
N LYS A 76 9.96 13.74 -2.78
CA LYS A 76 10.18 13.80 -4.24
C LYS A 76 9.17 13.00 -5.06
N PHE A 77 8.66 11.87 -4.53
CA PHE A 77 7.64 11.07 -5.21
C PHE A 77 6.27 11.74 -5.16
N MET A 78 5.95 12.37 -4.02
CA MET A 78 4.68 13.05 -3.77
C MET A 78 4.60 14.46 -4.31
N ALA A 79 5.74 15.12 -4.56
CA ALA A 79 5.80 16.46 -5.17
C ALA A 79 5.15 16.52 -6.57
N GLN A 80 4.84 15.37 -7.17
CA GLN A 80 4.12 15.27 -8.43
C GLN A 80 2.60 15.33 -8.28
N LEU A 81 2.07 15.24 -7.06
CA LEU A 81 0.68 15.56 -6.74
C LEU A 81 0.58 17.06 -6.43
N PRO A 82 -0.19 17.83 -7.21
CA PRO A 82 -0.57 19.19 -6.84
C PRO A 82 -1.08 19.28 -5.39
N GLY A 83 -0.72 20.37 -4.69
CA GLY A 83 -1.06 20.53 -3.27
C GLY A 83 -2.57 20.57 -2.99
N ASP A 84 -3.37 21.02 -3.95
CA ASP A 84 -4.84 20.97 -3.87
C ASP A 84 -5.34 19.52 -3.86
N LEU A 85 -4.74 18.62 -4.66
CA LEU A 85 -5.08 17.19 -4.63
C LEU A 85 -4.78 16.58 -3.27
N VAL A 86 -3.61 16.87 -2.69
CA VAL A 86 -3.24 16.37 -1.36
C VAL A 86 -4.24 16.84 -0.29
N ALA A 87 -4.69 18.09 -0.37
CA ALA A 87 -5.73 18.61 0.53
C ALA A 87 -7.05 17.85 0.39
N ARG A 88 -7.44 17.46 -0.84
CA ARG A 88 -8.65 16.67 -1.11
C ARG A 88 -8.55 15.21 -0.66
N MET A 89 -7.35 14.69 -0.35
CA MET A 89 -7.18 13.33 0.19
C MET A 89 -7.60 13.24 1.67
N ALA A 90 -7.41 14.31 2.44
CA ALA A 90 -7.61 14.29 3.89
C ALA A 90 -9.01 13.81 4.35
N PRO A 91 -10.13 14.14 3.68
CA PRO A 91 -11.46 13.62 4.05
C PRO A 91 -11.64 12.11 3.89
N PHE A 92 -10.79 11.45 3.09
CA PHE A 92 -10.81 10.00 2.87
C PHE A 92 -9.86 9.25 3.80
N MET A 93 -9.16 9.96 4.69
CA MET A 93 -8.09 9.37 5.50
C MET A 93 -8.43 9.41 6.98
N ASP A 94 -8.01 8.35 7.66
CA ASP A 94 -7.91 8.35 9.11
C ASP A 94 -6.53 8.80 9.55
N PHE A 95 -6.47 9.63 10.58
CA PHE A 95 -5.22 10.10 11.15
C PHE A 95 -5.04 9.50 12.54
N ALA A 96 -3.86 8.95 12.80
CA ALA A 96 -3.58 8.24 14.04
C ALA A 96 -2.17 8.50 14.55
N GLN A 97 -2.06 8.56 15.87
CA GLN A 97 -0.81 8.55 16.62
C GLN A 97 -0.61 7.17 17.25
N ILE A 98 0.58 6.62 17.12
CA ILE A 98 0.93 5.26 17.53
C ILE A 98 2.21 5.34 18.36
N ALA A 99 2.23 4.67 19.51
CA ALA A 99 3.43 4.59 20.35
C ALA A 99 4.57 3.82 19.65
N ALA A 100 5.78 3.92 20.19
CA ALA A 100 6.89 3.05 19.78
C ALA A 100 6.59 1.57 20.05
N ASP A 101 7.30 0.69 19.35
CA ASP A 101 7.26 -0.77 19.50
C ASP A 101 5.90 -1.42 19.19
N ARG A 102 5.21 -0.91 18.15
CA ARG A 102 3.92 -1.41 17.69
C ARG A 102 3.97 -1.90 16.24
N ASP A 103 3.42 -3.10 16.01
CA ASP A 103 3.35 -3.73 14.69
C ASP A 103 2.14 -3.22 13.89
N VAL A 104 2.35 -2.13 13.15
CA VAL A 104 1.33 -1.50 12.30
C VAL A 104 0.94 -2.44 11.15
N VAL A 105 1.91 -3.14 10.58
CA VAL A 105 1.71 -4.16 9.54
C VAL A 105 2.41 -5.42 9.99
N ARG A 106 1.72 -6.57 9.94
CA ARG A 106 2.38 -7.87 10.12
C ARG A 106 2.55 -8.55 8.76
N GLN A 107 3.60 -9.34 8.65
CA GLN A 107 3.91 -10.09 7.45
C GLN A 107 2.87 -11.20 7.24
N ASP A 108 2.63 -11.51 5.98
CA ASP A 108 1.81 -12.64 5.51
C ASP A 108 0.31 -12.51 5.83
N GLU A 109 -0.14 -11.44 6.51
CA GLU A 109 -1.57 -11.09 6.60
C GLU A 109 -2.09 -10.52 5.27
N TYR A 110 -3.40 -10.65 5.01
CA TYR A 110 -4.01 -9.88 3.92
C TYR A 110 -4.15 -8.41 4.31
N GLY A 111 -3.63 -7.53 3.45
CA GLY A 111 -3.64 -6.09 3.70
C GLY A 111 -4.73 -5.37 2.92
N ASP A 112 -5.51 -4.53 3.61
CA ASP A 112 -6.58 -3.72 3.00
C ASP A 112 -6.39 -2.21 3.19
N PHE A 113 -5.23 -1.78 3.71
CA PHE A 113 -4.90 -0.37 3.90
C PHE A 113 -3.46 -0.04 3.50
N MET A 114 -3.23 1.23 3.19
CA MET A 114 -1.91 1.84 3.08
C MET A 114 -1.81 3.01 4.05
N PHE A 115 -0.61 3.49 4.33
CA PHE A 115 -0.47 4.71 5.12
C PHE A 115 0.75 5.54 4.71
N PHE A 116 0.63 6.84 4.97
CA PHE A 116 1.71 7.83 4.93
C PHE A 116 2.27 8.00 6.33
N LEU A 117 3.60 7.91 6.47
CA LEU A 117 4.26 8.31 7.70
C LEU A 117 4.34 9.84 7.78
N LEU A 118 3.68 10.46 8.75
CA LEU A 118 3.66 11.91 8.93
C LEU A 118 4.75 12.41 9.87
N SER A 119 5.09 11.60 10.88
CA SER A 119 6.12 11.88 11.88
C SER A 119 6.64 10.57 12.47
N GLY A 120 7.86 10.59 13.02
CA GLY A 120 8.51 9.44 13.64
C GLY A 120 9.29 8.56 12.65
N THR A 121 9.52 7.31 13.03
CA THR A 121 10.32 6.35 12.26
C THR A 121 9.82 4.93 12.49
N MET A 122 9.76 4.13 11.42
CA MET A 122 9.39 2.71 11.47
C MET A 122 10.45 1.84 10.80
N ALA A 123 10.56 0.59 11.24
CA ALA A 123 11.38 -0.43 10.60
C ALA A 123 10.49 -1.32 9.73
N VAL A 124 10.90 -1.53 8.48
CA VAL A 124 10.27 -2.48 7.55
C VAL A 124 11.16 -3.72 7.50
N ASN A 125 10.65 -4.84 8.00
CA ASN A 125 11.40 -6.08 8.13
C ASN A 125 10.73 -7.23 7.34
N ARG A 126 11.53 -8.06 6.70
CA ARG A 126 11.10 -9.40 6.24
C ARG A 126 11.52 -10.42 7.29
N ILE A 127 10.56 -11.15 7.83
CA ILE A 127 10.79 -12.31 8.69
C ILE A 127 11.09 -13.50 7.78
N GLN A 128 12.29 -14.03 7.89
CA GLN A 128 12.74 -15.20 7.14
C GLN A 128 12.07 -16.47 7.69
N PRO A 129 11.97 -17.56 6.91
CA PRO A 129 11.37 -18.83 7.37
C PRO A 129 12.04 -19.40 8.63
N TRP A 130 13.33 -19.10 8.87
CA TRP A 130 14.08 -19.51 10.06
C TRP A 130 13.98 -18.53 11.24
N GLY A 131 13.12 -17.50 11.15
CA GLY A 131 12.79 -16.57 12.23
C GLY A 131 13.63 -15.29 12.31
N GLU A 132 14.66 -15.15 11.48
CA GLU A 132 15.49 -13.93 11.44
C GLU A 132 14.71 -12.74 10.85
N LYS A 133 14.86 -11.56 11.45
CA LYS A 133 14.30 -10.30 10.92
C LYS A 133 15.34 -9.59 10.05
N LEU A 134 15.15 -9.64 8.74
CA LEU A 134 15.95 -8.88 7.79
C LEU A 134 15.38 -7.46 7.63
N LEU A 135 16.13 -6.45 8.05
CA LEU A 135 15.77 -5.04 7.84
C LEU A 135 15.85 -4.69 6.35
N LEU A 136 14.69 -4.48 5.73
CA LEU A 136 14.59 -4.09 4.33
C LEU A 136 14.77 -2.57 4.16
N ALA A 137 14.16 -1.80 5.06
CA ALA A 137 14.19 -0.35 5.03
C ALA A 137 13.86 0.26 6.39
N GLN A 138 14.32 1.48 6.60
CA GLN A 138 13.85 2.36 7.67
C GLN A 138 13.08 3.51 7.02
N THR A 139 11.85 3.73 7.48
CA THR A 139 10.96 4.74 6.90
C THR A 139 11.26 6.13 7.44
N ARG A 140 10.91 7.15 6.66
CA ARG A 140 11.03 8.56 7.01
C ARG A 140 9.68 9.26 6.81
N PRO A 141 9.43 10.40 7.49
CA PRO A 141 8.26 11.21 7.21
C PRO A 141 8.12 11.52 5.71
N GLY A 142 6.91 11.33 5.20
CA GLY A 142 6.55 11.36 3.78
C GLY A 142 6.59 10.01 3.08
N ASP A 143 7.18 8.97 3.69
CA ASP A 143 7.19 7.63 3.09
C ASP A 143 5.82 7.00 3.08
N LEU A 144 5.63 6.16 2.06
CA LEU A 144 4.40 5.43 1.80
C LEU A 144 4.62 3.93 1.91
N ILE A 145 3.79 3.29 2.74
CA ILE A 145 3.85 1.86 3.07
C ILE A 145 2.50 1.19 2.83
N GLY A 146 2.54 -0.08 2.43
CA GLY A 146 1.35 -0.91 2.27
C GLY A 146 0.61 -0.72 0.95
N GLU A 147 1.18 0.02 0.00
CA GLU A 147 0.53 0.33 -1.27
C GLU A 147 0.29 -0.89 -2.15
N MET A 148 1.16 -1.92 -2.06
CA MET A 148 1.04 -3.13 -2.86
C MET A 148 -0.26 -3.85 -2.51
N SER A 149 -0.40 -4.25 -1.23
CA SER A 149 -1.59 -4.95 -0.73
C SER A 149 -2.87 -4.13 -0.86
N LEU A 150 -2.82 -2.79 -0.77
CA LEU A 150 -4.01 -2.00 -1.07
C LEU A 150 -4.46 -2.17 -2.54
N LEU A 151 -3.51 -2.17 -3.49
CA LEU A 151 -3.80 -2.21 -4.92
C LEU A 151 -4.14 -3.62 -5.42
N ASP A 152 -3.46 -4.64 -4.92
CA ASP A 152 -3.63 -6.03 -5.38
C ASP A 152 -4.47 -6.89 -4.42
N SER A 153 -4.83 -6.39 -3.23
CA SER A 153 -5.45 -7.15 -2.13
C SER A 153 -4.68 -8.43 -1.78
N GLY A 154 -3.37 -8.40 -1.99
CA GLY A 154 -2.46 -9.49 -1.69
C GLY A 154 -1.96 -9.47 -0.25
N ILE A 155 -1.12 -10.46 0.04
CA ILE A 155 -0.48 -10.62 1.33
C ILE A 155 0.55 -9.53 1.60
N ARG A 156 0.75 -9.19 2.87
CA ARG A 156 1.77 -8.25 3.31
C ARG A 156 3.15 -8.87 3.14
N PHE A 157 3.92 -8.36 2.18
CA PHE A 157 5.29 -8.82 1.93
C PHE A 157 6.26 -8.57 3.11
N SER A 158 5.97 -7.65 4.02
CA SER A 158 6.89 -7.30 5.11
C SER A 158 6.13 -6.78 6.32
N ALA A 159 6.69 -6.98 7.50
CA ALA A 159 6.22 -6.35 8.72
C ALA A 159 6.70 -4.88 8.80
N CYS A 160 5.92 -4.03 9.44
CA CYS A 160 6.26 -2.64 9.73
C CYS A 160 6.01 -2.34 11.21
N THR A 161 7.07 -2.00 11.94
CA THR A 161 7.04 -1.77 13.39
C THR A 161 7.49 -0.34 13.70
N THR A 162 6.77 0.38 14.55
CA THR A 162 7.19 1.71 15.02
C THR A 162 8.47 1.63 15.85
N MET A 163 9.46 2.46 15.53
CA MET A 163 10.69 2.60 16.32
C MET A 163 10.61 3.77 17.31
N THR A 164 9.80 4.77 16.96
CA THR A 164 9.48 5.92 17.80
C THR A 164 7.97 6.05 17.89
N GLU A 165 7.48 7.00 18.68
CA GLU A 165 6.11 7.47 18.47
C GLU A 165 5.97 7.96 17.02
N CYS A 166 4.90 7.55 16.36
CA CYS A 166 4.62 7.82 14.96
C CYS A 166 3.25 8.45 14.79
N GLU A 167 3.14 9.31 13.78
CA GLU A 167 1.86 9.85 13.32
C GLU A 167 1.67 9.40 11.87
N ILE A 168 0.50 8.91 11.52
CA ILE A 168 0.22 8.38 10.18
C ILE A 168 -1.11 8.89 9.62
N ALA A 169 -1.20 8.94 8.29
CA ALA A 169 -2.45 9.08 7.55
C ALA A 169 -2.76 7.76 6.84
N VAL A 170 -3.88 7.13 7.16
CA VAL A 170 -4.28 5.82 6.66
C VAL A 170 -5.34 5.97 5.59
N LEU A 171 -5.18 5.23 4.51
CA LEU A 171 -6.18 5.08 3.46
C LEU A 171 -6.51 3.59 3.32
N THR A 172 -7.78 3.24 3.56
CA THR A 172 -8.28 1.87 3.39
C THR A 172 -8.73 1.63 1.94
N ALA A 173 -8.87 0.36 1.54
CA ALA A 173 -9.39 -0.01 0.23
C ALA A 173 -10.81 0.53 0.04
N GLN A 174 -11.65 0.46 1.08
CA GLN A 174 -12.99 1.03 1.05
C GLN A 174 -12.96 2.56 0.87
N ALA A 175 -12.03 3.26 1.52
CA ALA A 175 -11.88 4.71 1.36
C ALA A 175 -11.36 5.09 -0.04
N LEU A 176 -10.51 4.25 -0.64
CA LEU A 176 -10.09 4.40 -2.04
C LEU A 176 -11.26 4.19 -3.00
N ASP A 177 -12.10 3.18 -2.79
CA ASP A 177 -13.33 2.96 -3.57
C ASP A 177 -14.29 4.15 -3.47
N ASP A 178 -14.48 4.67 -2.27
CA ASP A 178 -15.25 5.88 -2.02
C ASP A 178 -14.65 7.10 -2.75
N MET A 179 -13.32 7.21 -2.78
CA MET A 179 -12.62 8.25 -3.51
C MET A 179 -12.83 8.11 -5.03
N MET A 180 -12.79 6.90 -5.57
CA MET A 180 -13.08 6.64 -6.99
C MET A 180 -14.50 7.05 -7.38
N LEU A 181 -15.46 6.97 -6.46
CA LEU A 181 -16.84 7.40 -6.70
C LEU A 181 -17.03 8.90 -6.52
N LYS A 182 -16.43 9.50 -5.50
CA LYS A 182 -16.70 10.90 -5.08
C LYS A 182 -15.75 11.91 -5.73
N ASP A 183 -14.50 11.55 -5.98
CA ASP A 183 -13.50 12.37 -6.66
C ASP A 183 -12.62 11.48 -7.58
N PRO A 184 -13.15 11.06 -8.74
CA PRO A 184 -12.44 10.16 -9.65
C PRO A 184 -11.10 10.73 -10.15
N GLN A 185 -11.00 12.06 -10.29
CA GLN A 185 -9.77 12.73 -10.71
C GLN A 185 -8.67 12.56 -9.65
N LEU A 186 -9.03 12.73 -8.38
CA LEU A 186 -8.11 12.50 -7.27
C LEU A 186 -7.68 11.04 -7.19
N ALA A 187 -8.64 10.10 -7.28
CA ALA A 187 -8.34 8.68 -7.24
C ALA A 187 -7.40 8.26 -8.38
N ALA A 188 -7.66 8.73 -9.61
CA ALA A 188 -6.80 8.46 -10.75
C ALA A 188 -5.39 9.03 -10.56
N ALA A 189 -5.26 10.24 -10.01
CA ALA A 189 -3.96 10.84 -9.73
C ALA A 189 -3.18 10.06 -8.66
N LEU A 190 -3.85 9.61 -7.60
CA LEU A 190 -3.24 8.77 -6.57
C LEU A 190 -2.79 7.42 -7.15
N VAL A 191 -3.67 6.70 -7.85
CA VAL A 191 -3.33 5.40 -8.46
C VAL A 191 -2.17 5.52 -9.45
N ALA A 192 -2.17 6.56 -10.31
CA ALA A 192 -1.07 6.81 -11.23
C ALA A 192 0.26 7.06 -10.50
N LEU A 193 0.23 7.77 -9.37
CA LEU A 193 1.41 7.96 -8.52
C LEU A 193 1.91 6.64 -7.91
N LEU A 194 1.01 5.80 -7.39
CA LEU A 194 1.36 4.51 -6.82
C LEU A 194 1.96 3.58 -7.89
N ALA A 195 1.33 3.48 -9.06
CA ALA A 195 1.82 2.70 -10.19
C ALA A 195 3.23 3.13 -10.62
N ARG A 196 3.47 4.44 -10.72
CA ARG A 196 4.80 4.98 -11.04
C ARG A 196 5.84 4.64 -9.96
N LYS A 197 5.49 4.78 -8.67
CA LYS A 197 6.36 4.41 -7.54
C LYS A 197 6.76 2.94 -7.62
N LEU A 198 5.81 2.04 -7.83
CA LEU A 198 6.06 0.60 -7.96
C LEU A 198 6.92 0.28 -9.20
N SER A 199 6.63 0.91 -10.35
CA SER A 199 7.44 0.75 -11.57
C SER A 199 8.91 1.16 -11.36
N LEU A 200 9.15 2.28 -10.67
CA LEU A 200 10.52 2.74 -10.38
C LEU A 200 11.24 1.82 -9.39
N ARG A 201 10.52 1.32 -8.37
CA ARG A 201 11.07 0.33 -7.43
C ARG A 201 11.46 -0.96 -8.13
N LEU A 202 10.59 -1.49 -9.00
CA LEU A 202 10.86 -2.70 -9.76
C LEU A 202 12.12 -2.54 -10.63
N ARG A 203 12.25 -1.44 -11.38
CA ARG A 203 13.45 -1.16 -12.17
C ARG A 203 14.72 -1.11 -11.33
N ALA A 204 14.67 -0.45 -10.17
CA ALA A 204 15.82 -0.36 -9.27
C ALA A 204 16.24 -1.73 -8.72
N VAL A 205 15.27 -2.59 -8.38
CA VAL A 205 15.53 -3.96 -7.93
C VAL A 205 16.14 -4.80 -9.07
N SER A 206 15.53 -4.75 -10.27
CA SER A 206 16.05 -5.49 -11.44
C SER A 206 17.48 -5.10 -11.80
N ALA A 207 17.82 -3.80 -11.74
CA ALA A 207 19.19 -3.33 -11.99
C ALA A 207 20.19 -3.93 -10.99
N ARG A 208 19.89 -3.91 -9.69
CA ARG A 208 20.77 -4.47 -8.64
C ARG A 208 20.97 -5.98 -8.79
N LEU A 209 19.94 -6.71 -9.18
CA LEU A 209 20.05 -8.15 -9.43
C LEU A 209 20.98 -8.45 -10.61
N SER A 210 20.92 -7.64 -11.68
CA SER A 210 21.79 -7.80 -12.85
C SER A 210 23.27 -7.47 -12.56
N GLU A 211 23.53 -6.56 -11.62
CA GLU A 211 24.89 -6.18 -11.21
C GLU A 211 25.55 -7.25 -10.33
N ASN A 212 24.78 -7.88 -9.42
CA ASN A 212 25.27 -8.91 -8.51
C ASN A 212 25.51 -10.28 -9.17
N GLN A 213 25.19 -10.42 -10.46
CA GLN A 213 25.42 -11.65 -11.25
C GLN A 213 26.72 -11.60 -12.08
N LYS A 214 27.49 -10.52 -12.01
CA LYS A 214 28.80 -10.36 -12.66
C LYS A 214 29.93 -10.50 -11.64
#